data_AF-A0AAW1XTQ1-F1
#
_entry.id   AF-A0AAW1XTQ1-F1
#
_cell.length_a   1.000
_cell.length_b   1.000
_cell.length_c   1.000
_cell.angle_alpha   90.00
_cell.angle_beta   90.00
_cell.angle_gamma   90.00
#
_symmetry.space_group_name_H-M   'P 1'
#
loop_
_entity.id
_entity.type
_entity.pdbx_description
1 polymer ?
#
loop_
_entity_poly.entity_id
_entity_poly.type
_entity_poly.pdbx_seq_one_letter_code
_entity_poly.pdbx_strand_id
1 'polypeptide(L)'
;MQRELVWFEEVKKIVQPQYLEMENKKGKTPQELFTKEHRVLMRQGEKWMKDTATSCLLVSTIIATVVFAAAFSIPGGTDDHTRRPKFLTEKAFLYFTIADGVALFSSSTAMLMFLFILTLAPWKRMIY
;
A
#
# COMPACT_ATOMS: atom_id res chain seq x y z
N MET A 1 -6.64 15.47 9.40
CA MET A 1 -5.17 15.32 9.50
C MET A 1 -4.43 15.93 8.30
N GLN A 2 -4.60 15.45 7.06
CA GLN A 2 -3.93 16.07 5.90
C GLN A 2 -4.21 17.56 5.73
N ARG A 3 -5.47 17.99 5.81
CA ARG A 3 -5.85 19.40 5.72
C ARG A 3 -5.21 20.26 6.81
N GLU A 4 -5.18 19.75 8.04
CA GLU A 4 -4.58 20.42 9.21
C GLU A 4 -3.06 20.58 9.04
N LEU A 5 -2.38 19.57 8.48
CA LEU A 5 -0.95 19.65 8.16
C LEU A 5 -0.67 20.69 7.08
N VAL A 6 -1.46 20.69 6.01
CA VAL A 6 -1.33 21.68 4.93
C VAL A 6 -1.58 23.09 5.48
N TRP A 7 -2.64 23.26 6.27
CA TRP A 7 -2.94 24.54 6.91
C TRP A 7 -1.80 25.00 7.82
N PHE A 8 -1.25 24.10 8.64
CA PHE A 8 -0.13 24.42 9.53
C PHE A 8 1.12 24.85 8.75
N GLU A 9 1.42 24.18 7.64
CA GLU A 9 2.56 24.53 6.78
C GLU A 9 2.36 25.86 6.05
N GLU A 10 1.15 26.15 5.58
CA GLU A 10 0.83 27.44 4.97
C GLU A 10 0.89 28.58 5.98
N VAL A 11 0.38 28.39 7.20
CA VAL A 11 0.50 29.37 8.29
C VAL A 11 1.96 29.61 8.64
N LYS A 12 2.78 28.56 8.69
CA LYS A 12 4.22 28.65 8.96
C LYS A 12 4.97 29.54 7.96
N LYS A 13 4.54 29.59 6.70
CA LYS A 13 5.13 30.45 5.65
C LYS A 13 4.76 31.93 5.79
N ILE A 14 3.60 32.23 6.38
CA ILE A 14 3.07 33.59 6.52
C ILE A 14 3.58 34.27 7.79
N VAL A 15 3.78 33.48 8.84
CA VAL A 15 4.13 33.95 10.17
C VAL A 15 5.62 34.34 10.26
N GLN A 16 5.94 35.40 11.01
CA GLN A 16 7.34 35.82 11.21
C GLN A 16 8.15 34.73 11.92
N PRO A 17 9.44 34.53 11.57
CA PRO A 17 10.27 33.45 12.12
C PRO A 17 10.31 33.40 13.65
N GLN A 18 10.26 34.56 14.33
CA GLN A 18 10.28 34.66 15.79
C GLN A 18 9.10 33.92 16.46
N TYR A 19 7.93 33.90 15.82
CA TYR A 19 6.75 33.23 16.37
C TYR A 19 6.78 31.71 16.18
N LEU A 20 7.66 31.17 15.33
CA LEU A 20 7.81 29.73 15.14
C LEU A 20 8.53 29.06 16.33
N GLU A 21 9.44 29.81 16.96
CA GLU A 21 10.19 29.36 18.12
C GLU A 21 9.61 29.88 19.44
N MET A 22 8.67 30.83 19.38
CA MET A 22 8.04 31.39 20.57
C MET A 22 7.24 30.33 21.34
N GLU A 23 7.62 30.15 22.59
CA GLU A 23 6.90 29.26 23.49
C GLU A 23 5.64 29.92 24.05
N ASN A 24 4.58 29.13 24.18
CA ASN A 24 3.39 29.57 24.91
C ASN A 24 3.64 29.59 26.43
N LYS A 25 2.65 30.03 27.21
CA LYS A 25 2.70 30.05 28.70
C LYS A 25 2.99 28.69 29.36
N LYS A 26 2.95 27.60 28.60
CA LYS A 26 3.23 26.23 29.05
C LYS A 26 4.59 25.72 28.54
N GLY A 27 5.44 26.60 28.01
CA GLY A 27 6.78 26.25 27.50
C GLY A 27 6.74 25.35 26.27
N LYS A 28 5.77 25.54 25.37
CA LYS A 28 5.63 24.72 24.14
C LYS A 28 5.66 25.58 22.91
N THR A 29 6.42 25.17 21.91
CA THR A 29 6.41 25.76 20.58
C THR A 29 5.10 25.43 19.83
N PRO A 30 4.73 26.18 18.78
CA PRO A 30 3.56 25.88 17.95
C PRO A 30 3.59 24.46 17.36
N GLN A 31 4.78 23.97 16.96
CA GLN A 31 4.95 22.63 16.40
C GLN A 31 4.73 21.53 17.44
N GLU A 32 5.24 21.70 18.66
CA GLU A 32 5.00 20.77 19.75
C GLU A 32 3.54 20.73 20.18
N LEU A 33 2.88 21.91 20.23
CA LEU A 33 1.47 22.01 20.57
C LEU A 33 0.62 21.31 19.50
N PHE A 34 0.86 21.60 18.23
CA PHE A 34 0.15 20.97 17.10
C PHE A 34 0.28 19.45 17.15
N THR A 35 1.50 18.94 17.36
CA THR A 35 1.78 17.50 17.45
C THR A 35 1.07 16.86 18.65
N LYS A 36 1.02 17.56 19.79
CA LYS A 36 0.33 17.06 20.99
C LYS A 36 -1.19 16.96 20.78
N GLU A 37 -1.81 18.00 20.26
CA GLU A 37 -3.26 18.03 20.02
C GLU A 37 -3.67 16.99 18.96
N HIS A 38 -2.84 16.78 17.94
CA HIS A 38 -3.13 15.83 16.87
C HIS A 38 -2.58 14.41 17.11
N ARG A 39 -1.99 14.12 18.28
CA ARG A 39 -1.38 12.82 18.60
C ARG A 39 -2.39 11.66 18.53
N VAL A 40 -3.63 11.89 18.96
CA VAL A 40 -4.69 10.87 18.92
C VAL A 40 -5.06 10.56 17.47
N LEU A 41 -5.24 11.59 16.64
CA LEU A 41 -5.54 11.45 15.21
C LEU A 41 -4.40 10.79 14.45
N MET A 42 -3.14 11.10 14.78
CA MET A 42 -1.95 10.43 14.23
C MET A 42 -1.97 8.93 14.53
N ARG A 43 -2.23 8.53 15.79
CA ARG A 43 -2.32 7.11 16.17
C ARG A 43 -3.48 6.38 15.52
N GLN A 44 -4.64 7.03 15.41
CA GLN A 44 -5.79 6.46 14.72
C GLN A 44 -5.51 6.28 13.23
N GLY A 45 -4.87 7.26 12.60
CA GLY A 45 -4.43 7.18 11.19
C GLY A 45 -3.41 6.06 10.97
N GLU A 46 -2.42 5.94 11.85
CA GLU A 46 -1.44 4.84 11.81
C GLU A 46 -2.13 3.47 11.93
N LYS A 47 -3.05 3.32 12.89
CA LYS A 47 -3.82 2.09 13.06
C LYS A 47 -4.66 1.79 11.81
N TRP A 48 -5.40 2.77 11.31
CA TRP A 48 -6.24 2.60 10.12
C TRP A 48 -5.42 2.21 8.89
N MET A 49 -4.25 2.82 8.67
CA MET A 49 -3.35 2.44 7.58
C MET A 49 -2.81 1.03 7.73
N LYS A 50 -2.43 0.61 8.95
CA LYS A 50 -1.96 -0.77 9.20
C LYS A 50 -3.07 -1.79 8.95
N ASP A 51 -4.25 -1.57 9.52
CA ASP A 51 -5.39 -2.47 9.38
C ASP A 51 -5.79 -2.61 7.89
N THR A 52 -5.78 -1.50 7.15
CA THR A 52 -6.07 -1.49 5.70
C THR A 52 -4.98 -2.22 4.92
N ALA A 53 -3.70 -1.92 5.17
CA ALA A 53 -2.58 -2.56 4.47
C ALA A 53 -2.53 -4.07 4.73
N THR A 54 -2.81 -4.52 5.96
CA THR A 54 -2.92 -5.95 6.29
C THR A 54 -4.08 -6.60 5.53
N SER A 55 -5.25 -5.96 5.50
CA SER A 55 -6.40 -6.50 4.77
C SER A 55 -6.12 -6.62 3.27
N CYS A 56 -5.52 -5.59 2.66
CA CYS A 56 -5.15 -5.63 1.24
C CYS A 56 -4.04 -6.65 0.96
N LEU A 57 -3.06 -6.79 1.85
CA LEU A 57 -2.03 -7.81 1.73
C LEU A 57 -2.63 -9.22 1.70
N LEU A 58 -3.60 -9.50 2.57
CA LEU A 58 -4.33 -10.78 2.57
C LEU A 58 -5.06 -11.01 1.24
N VAL A 59 -5.76 -9.99 0.74
CA VAL A 59 -6.47 -10.08 -0.55
C VAL A 59 -5.50 -10.36 -1.70
N SER A 60 -4.40 -9.62 -1.80
CA SER A 60 -3.35 -9.90 -2.80
C SER A 60 -2.79 -11.32 -2.65
N THR A 61 -2.61 -11.81 -1.42
CA THR A 61 -2.14 -13.18 -1.14
C THR A 61 -3.08 -14.23 -1.67
N ILE A 62 -4.37 -14.04 -1.47
CA ILE A 62 -5.38 -14.95 -2.01
C ILE A 62 -5.34 -14.91 -3.55
N ILE A 63 -5.30 -13.72 -4.16
CA ILE A 63 -5.25 -13.58 -5.62
C ILE A 63 -3.99 -14.25 -6.20
N ALA A 64 -2.81 -13.98 -5.65
CA ALA A 64 -1.57 -14.59 -6.12
C ALA A 64 -1.61 -16.12 -6.00
N THR A 65 -2.18 -16.65 -4.92
CA THR A 65 -2.32 -18.10 -4.72
C THR A 65 -3.25 -18.73 -5.76
N VAL A 66 -4.41 -18.12 -6.03
CA VAL A 66 -5.38 -18.61 -7.01
C VAL A 66 -4.81 -18.58 -8.42
N VAL A 67 -4.19 -17.47 -8.81
CA VAL A 67 -3.60 -17.30 -10.14
C VAL A 67 -2.39 -18.23 -10.33
N PHE A 68 -1.56 -18.40 -9.30
CA PHE A 68 -0.46 -19.37 -9.32
C PHE A 68 -0.99 -20.81 -9.52
N ALA A 69 -2.04 -21.20 -8.80
CA ALA A 69 -2.66 -22.51 -8.99
C ALA A 69 -3.26 -22.69 -10.40
N ALA A 70 -3.84 -21.63 -10.97
CA ALA A 70 -4.39 -21.62 -12.31
C ALA A 70 -3.30 -21.76 -13.39
N ALA A 71 -2.13 -21.15 -13.20
CA ALA A 71 -0.97 -21.27 -14.09
C ALA A 71 -0.47 -22.72 -14.26
N PHE A 72 -0.50 -23.52 -13.19
CA PHE A 72 -0.07 -24.93 -13.21
C PHE A 72 -1.19 -25.91 -13.54
N SER A 73 -2.44 -25.47 -13.46
CA SER A 73 -3.60 -26.27 -13.85
C SER A 73 -3.76 -26.20 -15.38
N ILE A 74 -2.90 -26.91 -16.11
CA ILE A 74 -2.92 -26.94 -17.59
C ILE A 74 -4.31 -27.41 -18.07
N PRO A 75 -5.14 -26.53 -18.67
CA PRO A 75 -6.37 -26.95 -19.30
C PRO A 75 -6.01 -27.47 -20.69
N GLY A 76 -6.22 -28.76 -20.94
CA GLY A 76 -6.28 -29.24 -22.31
C GLY A 76 -5.73 -30.63 -22.61
N GLY A 77 -4.91 -31.21 -21.73
CA GLY A 77 -4.31 -32.53 -21.97
C GLY A 77 -3.53 -32.65 -23.29
N THR A 78 -3.07 -33.85 -23.59
CA THR A 78 -2.39 -34.18 -24.84
C THR A 78 -3.41 -34.75 -25.82
N ASP A 79 -3.33 -34.39 -27.10
CA ASP A 79 -4.17 -35.03 -28.11
C ASP A 79 -3.63 -36.44 -28.45
N ASP A 80 -4.45 -37.47 -28.23
CA ASP A 80 -4.07 -38.88 -28.37
C ASP A 80 -3.63 -39.27 -29.79
N HIS A 81 -4.01 -38.48 -30.80
CA HIS A 81 -3.69 -38.76 -32.21
C HIS A 81 -2.42 -38.07 -32.73
N THR A 82 -1.97 -36.97 -32.13
CA THR A 82 -0.82 -36.18 -32.64
C THR A 82 0.31 -35.98 -31.63
N ARG A 83 0.16 -36.43 -30.38
CA ARG A 83 1.14 -36.23 -29.28
C ARG A 83 1.52 -34.76 -29.04
N ARG A 84 0.69 -33.81 -29.49
CA ARG A 84 0.89 -32.37 -29.29
C ARG A 84 -0.08 -31.85 -28.21
N PRO A 85 0.31 -30.84 -27.42
CA PRO A 85 -0.59 -30.23 -26.45
C PRO A 85 -1.77 -29.57 -27.17
N LYS A 86 -2.99 -29.97 -26.80
CA LYS A 86 -4.21 -29.77 -27.59
C LYS A 86 -4.67 -28.29 -27.66
N PHE A 87 -4.22 -27.45 -26.72
CA PHE A 87 -4.73 -26.08 -26.53
C PHE A 87 -3.69 -24.94 -26.64
N LEU A 88 -2.42 -25.24 -26.91
CA LEU A 88 -1.38 -24.20 -27.08
C LEU A 88 -1.64 -23.25 -28.26
N THR A 89 -2.54 -23.62 -29.17
CA THR A 89 -2.83 -22.86 -30.41
C THR A 89 -4.17 -22.11 -30.35
N GLU A 90 -4.95 -22.27 -29.28
CA GLU A 90 -6.21 -21.54 -29.13
C GLU A 90 -5.98 -20.13 -28.59
N LYS A 91 -6.57 -19.14 -29.26
CA LYS A 91 -6.53 -17.72 -28.87
C LYS A 91 -6.92 -17.52 -27.40
N ALA A 92 -7.88 -18.29 -26.90
CA ALA A 92 -8.37 -18.22 -25.52
C ALA A 92 -7.27 -18.58 -24.49
N PHE A 93 -6.45 -19.61 -24.76
CA PHE A 93 -5.35 -20.01 -23.88
C PHE A 93 -4.23 -18.95 -23.83
N LEU A 94 -3.94 -18.30 -24.97
CA LEU A 94 -2.98 -17.20 -25.03
C LEU A 94 -3.45 -16.00 -24.19
N TYR A 95 -4.71 -15.57 -24.34
CA TYR A 95 -5.27 -14.48 -23.55
C TYR A 95 -5.30 -14.82 -22.05
N PHE A 96 -5.66 -16.06 -21.71
CA PHE A 96 -5.62 -16.55 -20.33
C PHE A 96 -4.21 -16.47 -19.75
N THR A 97 -3.20 -16.99 -20.46
CA THR A 97 -1.80 -16.99 -19.98
C THR A 97 -1.25 -15.57 -19.79
N ILE A 98 -1.58 -14.65 -20.69
CA ILE A 98 -1.19 -13.24 -20.56
C ILE A 98 -1.88 -12.60 -19.35
N ALA A 99 -3.19 -12.82 -19.19
CA ALA A 99 -3.95 -12.27 -18.07
C ALA A 99 -3.47 -12.82 -16.73
N ASP A 100 -3.20 -14.12 -16.65
CA ASP A 100 -2.67 -14.82 -15.48
C ASP A 100 -1.29 -14.25 -15.07
N GLY A 101 -0.38 -14.09 -16.04
CA GLY A 101 0.90 -13.44 -15.82
C GLY A 101 0.77 -12.01 -15.31
N VAL A 102 -0.06 -11.17 -15.94
CA VAL A 102 -0.30 -9.78 -15.51
C VAL A 102 -0.90 -9.74 -14.10
N ALA A 103 -1.82 -10.65 -13.78
CA ALA A 103 -2.42 -10.74 -12.45
C ALA A 103 -1.39 -11.15 -11.38
N LEU A 104 -0.47 -12.08 -11.66
CA LEU A 104 0.62 -12.44 -10.75
C LEU A 104 1.56 -11.27 -10.49
N PHE A 105 2.00 -10.58 -11.54
CA PHE A 105 2.90 -9.43 -11.41
C PHE A 105 2.23 -8.29 -10.64
N SER A 106 0.98 -7.96 -10.99
CA SER A 106 0.21 -6.92 -10.31
C SER A 106 -0.01 -7.26 -8.83
N SER A 107 -0.42 -8.49 -8.53
CA SER A 107 -0.65 -8.95 -7.15
C SER A 107 0.64 -8.95 -6.32
N SER A 108 1.73 -9.46 -6.87
CA SER A 108 3.04 -9.47 -6.19
C SER A 108 3.53 -8.05 -5.92
N THR A 109 3.35 -7.14 -6.88
CA THR A 109 3.71 -5.72 -6.71
C THR A 109 2.86 -5.08 -5.62
N ALA A 110 1.55 -5.33 -5.60
CA ALA A 110 0.65 -4.83 -4.56
C ALA A 110 1.04 -5.36 -3.17
N MET A 111 1.37 -6.65 -3.04
CA MET A 111 1.91 -7.20 -1.78
C MET A 111 3.13 -6.44 -1.30
N LEU A 112 4.12 -6.24 -2.18
CA LEU A 112 5.35 -5.53 -1.83
C LEU A 112 5.06 -4.09 -1.40
N MET A 113 4.13 -3.39 -2.06
CA MET A 113 3.72 -2.05 -1.63
C MET A 113 3.06 -2.05 -0.25
N PHE A 114 2.13 -2.98 0.03
CA PHE A 114 1.48 -3.06 1.35
C PHE A 114 2.44 -3.51 2.44
N LEU A 115 3.35 -4.43 2.13
CA LEU A 115 4.45 -4.81 3.02
C LEU A 115 5.36 -3.62 3.30
N PHE A 116 5.69 -2.82 2.30
CA PHE A 116 6.45 -1.59 2.49
C PHE A 116 5.73 -0.62 3.43
N ILE A 117 4.41 -0.43 3.25
CA ILE A 117 3.60 0.42 4.15
C ILE A 117 3.62 -0.11 5.59
N LEU A 118 3.52 -1.43 5.79
CA LEU A 118 3.51 -2.07 7.11
C LEU A 118 4.88 -2.06 7.80
N THR A 119 5.96 -2.30 7.05
CA THR A 119 7.32 -2.51 7.58
C THR A 119 8.15 -1.23 7.61
N LEU A 120 8.03 -0.39 6.60
CA LEU A 120 8.82 0.84 6.41
C LEU A 120 8.06 2.11 6.77
N ALA A 121 6.92 1.95 7.44
CA ALA A 121 6.07 3.00 8.01
C ALA A 121 6.87 4.29 8.33
N PRO A 122 6.73 5.37 7.53
CA PRO A 122 7.41 6.65 7.78
C PRO A 122 6.99 7.30 9.11
N TRP A 123 5.93 6.81 9.74
CA TRP A 123 5.45 7.18 11.07
C TRP A 123 6.52 7.06 12.16
N LYS A 124 7.43 6.08 12.06
CA LYS A 124 8.58 5.96 12.99
C LYS A 124 9.51 7.18 12.94
N ARG A 125 9.55 7.90 11.80
CA ARG A 125 10.40 9.06 11.56
C ARG A 125 9.74 10.41 11.92
N MET A 126 8.43 10.42 12.18
CA MET A 126 7.69 11.62 12.63
C MET A 126 7.48 11.67 14.15
N ILE A 127 7.81 10.59 14.86
CA ILE A 127 7.63 10.46 16.32
C ILE A 127 8.94 10.72 17.10
N TYR A 128 10.09 10.75 16.41
CA TYR A 128 11.40 11.07 16.96
C TYR A 128 11.95 12.35 16.35
#